data_AF-A0A1R1LKV5-F1
#
_entry.id   AF-A0A1R1LKV5-F1
#
_cell.length_a   1.000
_cell.length_b   1.000
_cell.length_c   1.000
_cell.angle_alpha   90.00
_cell.angle_beta   90.00
_cell.angle_gamma   90.00
#
_symmetry.space_group_name_H-M   'P 1'
#
loop_
_entity.id
_entity.type
_entity.pdbx_description
1 polymer ?
#
loop_
_entity_poly.entity_id
_entity_poly.type
_entity_poly.pdbx_seq_one_letter_code
_entity_poly.pdbx_strand_id
1 'polypeptide(L)'
;MVSNRVRHFLYELDEIETRARKNFGDCTGLYFHYITREYMRYWRELQRQEPEQLKGKAWDELQFFFDQKLRDLAWARFDMYWMIFEYDGKQLYPEDHEPGPFWRK
;
A
#
# COMPACT_ATOMS: atom_id res chain seq x y z
N MET A 1 -18.34 -8.57 -2.91
CA MET A 1 -18.53 -7.90 -4.23
C MET A 1 -18.53 -6.41 -3.95
N VAL A 2 -17.63 -5.63 -4.58
CA VAL A 2 -17.54 -4.16 -4.35
C VAL A 2 -18.81 -3.51 -4.89
N SER A 3 -19.50 -2.70 -4.10
CA SER A 3 -20.65 -1.96 -4.60
C SER A 3 -20.22 -0.89 -5.62
N ASN A 4 -21.03 -0.64 -6.65
CA ASN A 4 -20.75 0.41 -7.63
C ASN A 4 -20.61 1.80 -7.00
N ARG A 5 -21.13 2.00 -5.77
CA ARG A 5 -21.05 3.26 -5.03
C ARG A 5 -19.64 3.56 -4.55
N VAL A 6 -18.90 2.55 -4.07
CA VAL A 6 -17.53 2.75 -3.57
C VAL A 6 -16.45 2.55 -4.62
N ARG A 7 -16.74 1.82 -5.70
CA ARG A 7 -15.76 1.48 -6.75
C ARG A 7 -15.02 2.70 -7.32
N HIS A 8 -15.71 3.82 -7.52
CA HIS A 8 -15.08 5.03 -8.04
C HIS A 8 -13.96 5.55 -7.13
N PHE A 9 -14.16 5.53 -5.81
CA PHE A 9 -13.18 6.03 -4.84
C PHE A 9 -11.95 5.12 -4.71
N LEU A 10 -12.06 3.84 -5.10
CA LEU A 10 -10.94 2.91 -5.10
C LEU A 10 -9.94 3.17 -6.23
N TYR A 11 -10.37 3.81 -7.34
CA TYR A 11 -9.46 4.14 -8.44
C TYR A 11 -8.36 5.12 -8.00
N GLU A 12 -8.68 6.10 -7.16
CA GLU A 12 -7.67 7.03 -6.64
C GLU A 12 -6.58 6.28 -5.85
N LEU A 13 -6.95 5.21 -5.15
CA LEU A 13 -5.97 4.38 -4.46
C LEU A 13 -5.02 3.67 -5.42
N ASP A 14 -5.49 3.27 -6.61
CA ASP A 14 -4.67 2.65 -7.66
C ASP A 14 -3.72 3.67 -8.28
N GLU A 15 -4.20 4.90 -8.48
CA GLU A 15 -3.35 5.98 -8.98
C GLU A 15 -2.24 6.34 -7.99
N ILE A 16 -2.56 6.46 -6.70
CA ILE A 16 -1.58 6.69 -5.64
C ILE A 16 -0.51 5.58 -5.65
N GLU A 17 -0.93 4.31 -5.74
CA GLU A 17 0.01 3.19 -5.78
C GLU A 17 0.89 3.24 -7.03
N THR A 18 0.31 3.55 -8.19
CA THR A 18 1.04 3.69 -9.45
C THR A 18 2.12 4.77 -9.34
N ARG A 19 1.78 5.94 -8.74
CA ARG A 19 2.75 7.01 -8.46
C ARG A 19 3.82 6.54 -7.47
N ALA A 20 3.45 5.82 -6.42
CA ALA A 20 4.38 5.27 -5.44
C ALA A 20 5.38 4.31 -6.09
N ARG A 21 4.90 3.40 -6.94
CA ARG A 21 5.72 2.40 -7.64
C ARG A 21 6.70 3.06 -8.61
N LYS A 22 6.26 4.11 -9.32
CA LYS A 22 7.11 4.86 -10.24
C LYS A 22 8.24 5.62 -9.52
N ASN A 23 7.95 6.22 -8.37
CA ASN A 23 8.87 7.15 -7.71
C ASN A 23 9.71 6.50 -6.59
N PHE A 24 9.20 5.43 -5.96
CA PHE A 24 9.79 4.81 -4.77
C PHE A 24 9.74 3.27 -4.87
N GLY A 25 9.61 2.73 -6.07
CA GLY A 25 9.42 1.29 -6.29
C GLY A 25 10.55 0.41 -5.77
N ASP A 26 11.75 0.97 -5.72
CA ASP A 26 13.03 0.37 -5.28
C ASP A 26 13.20 0.33 -3.75
N CYS A 27 12.55 1.24 -3.02
CA CYS A 27 12.65 1.30 -1.56
C CYS A 27 11.30 1.04 -0.89
N THR A 28 11.12 -0.16 -0.34
CA THR A 28 9.89 -0.57 0.34
C THR A 28 9.47 0.38 1.47
N GLY A 29 10.42 0.90 2.25
CA GLY A 29 10.12 1.86 3.32
C GLY A 29 9.55 3.19 2.81
N LEU A 30 10.21 3.79 1.81
CA LEU A 30 9.74 5.03 1.18
C LEU A 30 8.41 4.83 0.44
N TYR A 31 8.25 3.69 -0.23
CA TYR A 31 7.01 3.28 -0.88
C TYR A 31 5.82 3.26 0.10
N PHE A 32 5.96 2.56 1.23
CA PHE A 32 4.89 2.50 2.24
C PHE A 32 4.65 3.83 2.93
N HIS A 33 5.71 4.58 3.23
CA HIS A 33 5.56 5.90 3.80
C HIS A 33 4.73 6.81 2.87
N TYR A 34 5.04 6.82 1.57
CA TYR A 34 4.29 7.58 0.58
C TYR A 34 2.83 7.12 0.50
N ILE A 35 2.58 5.83 0.31
CA ILE A 35 1.20 5.30 0.20
C ILE A 35 0.37 5.65 1.43
N THR A 36 0.89 5.39 2.63
CA THR A 36 0.16 5.66 3.87
C THR A 36 -0.18 7.15 3.98
N ARG A 37 0.78 8.03 3.68
CA ARG A 37 0.57 9.48 3.72
C ARG A 37 -0.50 9.93 2.73
N GLU A 38 -0.43 9.47 1.48
CA GLU A 38 -1.37 9.89 0.44
C GLU A 38 -2.77 9.28 0.65
N TYR A 39 -2.86 8.02 1.12
CA TYR A 39 -4.14 7.39 1.49
C TYR A 39 -4.80 8.16 2.63
N MET A 40 -4.05 8.53 3.68
CA MET A 40 -4.58 9.33 4.79
C MET A 40 -4.98 10.74 4.35
N ARG A 41 -4.24 11.34 3.42
CA ARG A 41 -4.64 12.64 2.83
C ARG A 41 -5.97 12.52 2.10
N TYR A 42 -6.10 11.51 1.25
CA TYR A 42 -7.32 11.28 0.47
C TYR A 42 -8.51 10.93 1.37
N TRP A 43 -8.31 10.09 2.39
CA TRP A 43 -9.33 9.78 3.38
C TRP A 43 -9.89 11.04 4.08
N ARG A 44 -9.00 11.93 4.53
CA ARG A 44 -9.40 13.20 5.14
C ARG A 44 -10.12 14.11 4.16
N GLU A 45 -9.73 14.10 2.89
CA GLU A 45 -10.41 14.84 1.84
C GLU A 45 -11.84 14.35 1.63
N LEU A 46 -12.04 13.03 1.57
CA LEU A 46 -13.37 12.43 1.48
C LEU A 46 -14.23 12.78 2.71
N GLN A 47 -13.66 12.73 3.91
CA GLN A 47 -14.36 13.12 5.14
C GLN A 47 -14.79 14.59 5.11
N ARG A 48 -13.98 15.48 4.52
CA ARG A 48 -14.32 16.90 4.37
C ARG A 48 -15.40 17.14 3.31
N GLN A 49 -15.39 16.36 2.22
CA GLN A 49 -16.32 16.53 1.11
C GLN A 49 -17.69 15.89 1.39
N GLU A 50 -17.74 14.88 2.27
CA GLU A 50 -18.95 14.12 2.61
C GLU A 50 -19.78 13.70 1.38
N PRO A 51 -19.19 13.00 0.39
CA PRO A 51 -19.88 12.67 -0.84
C PRO A 51 -21.12 11.80 -0.56
N GLU A 52 -22.23 12.13 -1.22
CA GLU A 52 -23.54 11.48 -1.02
C GLU A 52 -23.47 9.96 -1.17
N GLN A 53 -22.61 9.48 -2.07
CA GLN A 53 -22.40 8.07 -2.38
C GLN A 53 -21.85 7.26 -1.21
N LEU A 54 -21.16 7.91 -0.26
CA LEU A 54 -20.56 7.27 0.91
C LEU A 54 -21.48 7.24 2.13
N LYS A 55 -22.67 7.84 2.07
CA LYS A 55 -23.59 7.84 3.22
C LYS A 55 -23.97 6.44 3.71
N GLY A 56 -24.18 6.34 5.02
CA GLY A 56 -24.54 5.09 5.69
C GLY A 56 -23.39 4.08 5.64
N LYS A 57 -23.70 2.82 5.33
CA LYS A 57 -22.73 1.70 5.34
C LYS A 57 -21.65 1.75 4.26
N ALA A 58 -21.74 2.69 3.31
CA ALA A 58 -20.73 2.82 2.26
C ALA A 58 -19.39 3.36 2.79
N TRP A 59 -19.41 4.12 3.89
CA TRP A 59 -18.19 4.47 4.62
C TRP A 59 -17.45 3.24 5.16
N ASP A 60 -18.19 2.33 5.81
CA ASP A 60 -17.63 1.09 6.36
C ASP A 60 -17.08 0.19 5.24
N GLU A 61 -17.80 0.10 4.11
CA GLU A 61 -17.36 -0.63 2.93
C GLU A 61 -16.07 -0.04 2.34
N LEU A 62 -16.00 1.29 2.22
CA LEU A 62 -14.79 1.96 1.73
C LEU A 62 -13.60 1.75 2.66
N GLN A 63 -13.81 1.87 3.97
CA GLN A 63 -12.78 1.63 4.98
C GLN A 63 -12.23 0.21 4.89
N PHE A 64 -13.12 -0.79 4.78
CA PHE A 64 -12.72 -2.18 4.61
C PHE A 64 -11.81 -2.38 3.40
N PHE A 65 -12.15 -1.76 2.25
CA PHE A 65 -11.31 -1.88 1.05
C PHE A 65 -10.00 -1.10 1.14
N PHE A 66 -9.96 0.04 1.83
CA PHE A 66 -8.71 0.74 2.13
C PHE A 66 -7.75 -0.16 2.91
N ASP A 67 -8.24 -0.77 4.00
CA ASP A 67 -7.46 -1.64 4.86
C ASP A 67 -7.01 -2.89 4.12
N GLN A 68 -7.91 -3.53 3.37
CA GLN A 68 -7.59 -4.71 2.56
C GLN A 68 -6.48 -4.39 1.57
N LYS A 69 -6.57 -3.26 0.86
CA LYS A 69 -5.57 -2.89 -0.13
C LYS A 69 -4.20 -2.61 0.48
N LEU A 70 -4.15 -1.92 1.62
CA LEU A 70 -2.90 -1.72 2.35
C LEU A 70 -2.26 -3.05 2.78
N ARG A 71 -3.08 -4.02 3.22
CA ARG A 71 -2.60 -5.37 3.56
C ARG A 71 -2.08 -6.10 2.33
N ASP A 72 -2.79 -6.07 1.21
CA ASP A 72 -2.37 -6.75 -0.03
C ASP A 72 -1.04 -6.18 -0.54
N LEU A 73 -0.84 -4.86 -0.45
CA LEU A 73 0.44 -4.22 -0.78
C LEU A 73 1.55 -4.62 0.19
N ALA A 74 1.26 -4.69 1.49
CA ALA A 74 2.18 -5.18 2.51
C ALA A 74 2.63 -6.61 2.23
N TRP A 75 1.68 -7.50 1.95
CA TRP A 75 1.96 -8.90 1.60
C TRP A 75 2.77 -9.01 0.32
N ALA A 76 2.37 -8.33 -0.77
CA ALA A 76 3.11 -8.39 -2.03
C ALA A 76 4.57 -7.92 -1.87
N ARG A 77 4.82 -6.88 -1.07
CA ARG A 77 6.17 -6.40 -0.80
C ARG A 77 6.96 -7.33 0.11
N PHE A 78 6.30 -7.93 1.09
CA PHE A 78 6.90 -8.95 1.94
C PHE A 78 7.28 -10.18 1.11
N ASP A 79 6.35 -10.69 0.31
CA ASP A 79 6.59 -11.81 -0.61
C ASP A 79 7.70 -11.50 -1.60
N MET A 80 7.77 -10.30 -2.18
CA MET A 80 8.92 -9.91 -3.01
C MET A 80 10.23 -9.95 -2.24
N TYR A 81 10.24 -9.47 -0.99
CA TYR A 81 11.42 -9.53 -0.14
C TYR A 81 11.82 -10.96 0.18
N TRP A 82 10.86 -11.88 0.38
CA TRP A 82 11.09 -13.28 0.73
C TRP A 82 11.33 -14.21 -0.47
N MET A 83 10.73 -13.97 -1.64
CA MET A 83 11.01 -14.69 -2.88
C MET A 83 12.45 -14.45 -3.35
N ILE A 84 13.03 -13.29 -3.02
CA ILE A 84 14.48 -13.03 -3.16
C ILE A 84 15.30 -14.04 -2.34
N PHE A 85 14.80 -14.52 -1.19
CA PHE A 85 15.49 -15.54 -0.38
C PHE A 85 15.24 -16.98 -0.85
N GLU A 86 14.10 -17.28 -1.49
CA GLU A 86 13.71 -18.67 -1.80
C GLU A 86 14.21 -19.23 -3.15
N TYR A 87 14.43 -18.41 -4.18
CA TYR A 87 14.52 -18.96 -5.55
C TYR A 87 15.87 -19.61 -5.94
N ASP A 88 17.01 -19.17 -5.38
CA ASP A 88 18.33 -19.61 -5.91
C ASP A 88 19.26 -20.25 -4.86
N GLY A 89 18.86 -20.29 -3.59
CA GLY A 89 19.74 -20.73 -2.48
C GLY A 89 21.02 -19.90 -2.33
N LYS A 90 21.08 -18.75 -3.01
CA LYS A 90 22.21 -17.82 -3.04
C LYS A 90 21.81 -16.50 -2.39
N GLN A 91 22.74 -15.98 -1.60
CA GLN A 91 22.69 -14.66 -0.98
C GLN A 91 22.64 -13.59 -2.08
N LEU A 92 21.59 -12.76 -2.11
CA LEU A 92 21.40 -11.70 -3.13
C LEU A 92 21.86 -10.30 -2.66
N TYR A 93 22.44 -10.19 -1.47
CA TYR A 93 23.13 -8.98 -1.02
C TYR A 93 24.64 -9.14 -1.23
N PRO A 94 25.41 -8.06 -1.49
CA PRO A 94 26.87 -8.12 -1.53
C PRO A 94 27.37 -8.77 -0.23
N GLU A 95 28.38 -9.64 -0.26
CA GLU A 95 28.89 -10.35 0.93
C GLU A 95 29.26 -9.39 2.09
N ASP A 96 29.62 -8.17 1.73
CA ASP A 96 30.00 -7.02 2.55
C ASP A 96 28.83 -6.11 2.96
N HIS A 97 27.59 -6.49 2.62
CA HIS A 97 26.35 -5.76 2.90
C HIS A 97 25.25 -6.71 3.37
N GLU A 98 25.52 -7.51 4.40
CA GLU A 98 24.45 -8.22 5.10
C GLU A 98 23.42 -7.21 5.62
N PRO A 99 22.16 -7.23 5.13
CA PRO A 99 21.14 -6.34 5.65
C PRO A 99 20.91 -6.75 7.10
N GLY A 100 21.48 -5.94 8.00
CA GLY A 100 21.24 -6.08 9.42
C GLY A 100 19.73 -6.03 9.71
N PRO A 101 19.29 -6.57 10.85
CA PRO A 101 17.90 -6.46 11.24
C PRO A 101 17.47 -4.99 11.20
N PHE A 102 16.32 -4.68 10.61
CA PHE A 102 15.83 -3.29 10.45
C PHE A 102 15.65 -2.54 11.79
N TRP A 103 15.80 -3.22 12.93
CA TRP A 103 15.73 -2.68 14.28
C TRP A 103 17.10 -2.47 14.96
N ARG A 104 18.22 -2.75 14.29
CA ARG A 104 19.55 -2.47 14.84
C ARG A 104 20.00 -1.07 14.43
N LYS A 105 20.15 -0.23 15.44
CA LYS A 105 20.60 1.18 15.41
C LYS A 105 22.05 1.32 14.99
#